data_AF-A0A3C1HWX7-F1
#
_entry.id   AF-A0A3C1HWX7-F1
#
_cell.length_a   1.000
_cell.length_b   1.000
_cell.length_c   1.000
_cell.angle_alpha   90.00
_cell.angle_beta   90.00
_cell.angle_gamma   90.00
#
_symmetry.space_group_name_H-M   'P 1'
#
loop_
_entity.id
_entity.type
_entity.pdbx_description
1 polymer ?
#
loop_
_entity_poly.entity_id
_entity_poly.type
_entity_poly.pdbx_seq_one_letter_code
_entity_poly.pdbx_strand_id
1 'polypeptide(L)'
;MSASLPFYPVASAICLELLALFMVNHIWGRRRYLFAVFTSPWVLVPLITALAVFFMVSFQCGILGLIVFLASAGATCLLRSRELYLDSKSTFKYELIFSARQLPIMYSRTAKATAALMLPMAFIFALFAFSSVASPKSTVNGLSVPSPAGVLADGQGKIPALREYYDWAWKTLAFPYVNLNSEDSQHVNMAFFEQEAEEGNVVTVSRFVQTEDGIAQEDEAVMKFDGKFKDSLKKGIDDLDYPAIEKLMKSEGEQTRVAYSASLTGKNTASTVRNGVSLVLLAFMFLEVIFMYLFYFVIRRKKYENNK
;
A
#
# COMPACT_ATOMS: atom_id res chain seq x y z
N MET A 1 -5.44 -5.15 5.14
CA MET A 1 -5.70 -4.53 3.83
C MET A 1 -6.94 -3.69 3.98
N SER A 2 -6.83 -2.37 3.83
CA SER A 2 -8.03 -1.54 3.68
C SER A 2 -8.66 -1.94 2.35
N ALA A 3 -9.86 -2.54 2.37
CA ALA A 3 -10.58 -2.94 1.16
C ALA A 3 -10.94 -1.75 0.25
N SER A 4 -10.64 -0.53 0.69
CA SER A 4 -10.97 0.73 0.02
C SER A 4 -10.06 1.11 -1.14
N LEU A 5 -8.85 0.56 -1.31
CA LEU A 5 -7.95 0.95 -2.42
C LEU A 5 -7.27 -0.28 -3.01
N PRO A 6 -7.45 -0.59 -4.31
CA PRO A 6 -7.82 0.30 -5.43
C PRO A 6 -9.27 0.19 -5.94
N PHE A 7 -10.24 -0.17 -5.09
CA PHE A 7 -11.57 -0.56 -5.60
C PHE A 7 -12.37 0.59 -6.25
N TYR A 8 -12.43 1.77 -5.62
CA TYR A 8 -13.27 2.88 -6.10
C TYR A 8 -12.83 3.49 -7.46
N PRO A 9 -11.54 3.82 -7.70
CA PRO A 9 -11.12 4.34 -9.00
C PRO A 9 -11.27 3.29 -10.11
N VAL A 10 -11.05 2.01 -9.79
CA VAL A 10 -11.27 0.90 -10.73
C VAL A 10 -12.75 0.75 -11.07
N ALA A 11 -13.64 0.78 -10.07
CA ALA A 11 -15.09 0.73 -10.30
C ALA A 11 -15.59 1.91 -11.15
N SER A 12 -15.07 3.11 -10.89
CA SER A 12 -15.36 4.31 -11.69
C SER A 12 -14.87 4.19 -13.14
N ALA A 13 -13.68 3.63 -13.36
CA ALA A 13 -13.16 3.36 -14.70
C ALA A 13 -14.01 2.33 -15.47
N ILE A 14 -14.48 1.27 -14.79
CA ILE A 14 -15.41 0.30 -15.39
C ILE A 14 -16.72 0.98 -15.83
N CYS A 15 -17.26 1.91 -15.04
CA CYS A 15 -18.46 2.66 -15.41
C CYS A 15 -18.26 3.49 -16.70
N LEU A 16 -17.08 4.07 -16.90
CA LEU A 16 -16.73 4.82 -18.11
C LEU A 16 -16.49 3.91 -19.32
N GLU A 17 -15.89 2.73 -19.10
CA GLU A 17 -15.75 1.71 -20.13
C GLU A 17 -17.13 1.21 -20.62
N LEU A 18 -18.05 0.94 -19.68
CA LEU A 18 -19.43 0.56 -20.01
C LEU A 18 -20.18 1.69 -20.74
N LEU A 19 -19.92 2.95 -20.40
CA LEU A 19 -20.48 4.10 -21.12
C LEU A 19 -19.98 4.14 -22.57
N ALA A 20 -18.68 3.95 -22.78
CA ALA A 20 -18.09 3.88 -24.12
C ALA A 20 -18.74 2.74 -24.93
N LEU A 21 -18.87 1.55 -24.36
CA LEU A 21 -19.54 0.41 -25.01
C LEU A 21 -21.02 0.70 -25.33
N PHE A 22 -21.75 1.36 -24.42
CA PHE A 22 -23.13 1.76 -24.64
C PHE A 22 -23.27 2.72 -25.84
N MET A 23 -22.34 3.67 -25.98
CA MET A 23 -22.31 4.59 -27.12
C MET A 23 -21.98 3.87 -28.43
N VAL A 24 -21.09 2.88 -28.39
CA VAL A 24 -20.73 2.07 -29.55
C VAL A 24 -21.90 1.19 -30.00
N ASN A 25 -22.71 0.68 -29.07
CA ASN A 25 -23.85 -0.18 -29.38
C ASN A 25 -24.87 0.48 -30.35
N HIS A 26 -25.04 1.80 -30.27
CA HIS A 26 -25.95 2.51 -31.18
C HIS A 26 -25.50 2.50 -32.66
N ILE A 27 -24.18 2.43 -32.87
CA ILE A 27 -23.53 2.47 -34.18
C ILE A 27 -23.22 1.05 -34.68
N TRP A 28 -23.45 0.05 -33.83
CA TRP A 28 -23.15 -1.35 -34.06
C TRP A 28 -23.84 -1.89 -35.32
N GLY A 29 -23.17 -2.78 -36.06
CA GLY A 29 -23.70 -3.39 -37.28
C GLY A 29 -23.67 -2.52 -38.55
N ARG A 30 -23.46 -1.22 -38.45
CA ARG A 30 -23.48 -0.29 -39.61
C ARG A 30 -22.20 -0.32 -40.44
N ARG A 31 -22.32 0.07 -41.71
CA ARG A 31 -21.17 0.21 -42.61
C ARG A 31 -20.19 1.26 -42.06
N ARG A 32 -18.89 0.92 -42.01
CA ARG A 32 -17.79 1.76 -41.48
C ARG A 32 -17.91 2.15 -39.99
N TYR A 33 -18.53 1.31 -39.16
CA TYR A 33 -18.66 1.58 -37.71
C TYR A 33 -17.31 1.74 -37.00
N LEU A 34 -16.30 0.90 -37.29
CA LEU A 34 -14.96 1.00 -36.68
C LEU A 34 -14.34 2.39 -36.89
N PHE A 35 -14.40 2.90 -38.11
CA PHE A 35 -13.89 4.24 -38.41
C PHE A 35 -14.65 5.31 -37.61
N ALA A 36 -15.98 5.19 -37.50
CA ALA A 36 -16.79 6.13 -36.72
C ALA A 36 -16.47 6.09 -35.22
N VAL A 37 -16.16 4.91 -34.67
CA VAL A 37 -15.73 4.72 -33.28
C VAL A 37 -14.39 5.42 -33.02
N PHE A 38 -13.37 5.14 -33.85
CA PHE A 38 -12.04 5.74 -33.68
C PHE A 38 -11.96 7.23 -34.00
N THR A 39 -12.92 7.79 -34.73
CA THR A 39 -12.96 9.23 -35.05
C THR A 39 -13.81 10.04 -34.07
N SER A 40 -14.66 9.38 -33.27
CA SER A 40 -15.59 10.07 -32.38
C SER A 40 -14.95 10.40 -31.03
N PRO A 41 -14.86 11.69 -30.64
CA PRO A 41 -14.34 12.05 -29.33
C PRO A 41 -15.25 11.55 -28.19
N TRP A 42 -16.55 11.36 -28.46
CA TRP A 42 -17.53 10.89 -27.46
C TRP A 42 -17.31 9.46 -26.98
N VAL A 43 -16.58 8.65 -27.75
CA VAL A 43 -16.28 7.26 -27.40
C VAL A 43 -14.81 7.12 -27.01
N LEU A 44 -13.93 7.83 -27.71
CA LEU A 44 -12.49 7.69 -27.52
C LEU A 44 -11.98 8.32 -26.21
N VAL A 45 -12.55 9.46 -25.79
CA VAL A 45 -12.18 10.11 -24.53
C VAL A 45 -12.46 9.23 -23.30
N PRO A 46 -13.69 8.72 -23.07
CA PRO A 46 -13.98 7.88 -21.89
C PRO A 46 -13.23 6.55 -21.89
N LEU A 47 -12.90 6.03 -23.07
CA LEU A 47 -12.13 4.80 -23.21
C LEU A 47 -10.66 5.00 -22.78
N ILE A 48 -10.03 6.07 -23.27
CA ILE A 48 -8.63 6.38 -22.96
C ILE A 48 -8.47 6.77 -21.49
N THR A 49 -9.41 7.54 -20.94
CA THR A 49 -9.35 7.95 -19.53
C THR A 49 -9.51 6.75 -18.61
N ALA A 50 -10.45 5.83 -18.88
CA ALA A 50 -10.59 4.59 -18.12
C ALA A 50 -9.30 3.74 -18.13
N LEU A 51 -8.68 3.57 -19.31
CA LEU A 51 -7.46 2.78 -19.45
C LEU A 51 -6.27 3.46 -18.75
N ALA A 52 -6.12 4.77 -18.88
CA ALA A 52 -5.09 5.55 -18.18
C ALA A 52 -5.24 5.43 -16.65
N VAL A 53 -6.47 5.47 -16.13
CA VAL A 53 -6.73 5.30 -14.69
C VAL A 53 -6.33 3.90 -14.21
N PHE A 54 -6.61 2.83 -14.98
CA PHE A 54 -6.15 1.48 -14.60
C PHE A 54 -4.63 1.38 -14.49
N PHE A 55 -3.88 2.01 -15.41
CA PHE A 55 -2.42 2.04 -15.36
C PHE A 55 -1.85 2.92 -14.23
N MET A 56 -2.49 4.05 -13.94
CA MET A 56 -2.10 4.94 -12.84
C MET A 56 -2.30 4.29 -11.47
N VAL A 57 -3.28 3.39 -11.35
CA VAL A 57 -3.57 2.67 -10.11
C VAL A 57 -2.55 1.56 -9.84
N SER A 58 -2.24 0.73 -10.85
CA SER A 58 -1.22 -0.30 -10.78
C SER A 58 -1.01 -0.90 -12.17
N PHE A 59 0.22 -1.29 -12.49
CA PHE A 59 0.52 -2.01 -13.73
C PHE A 59 -0.29 -3.32 -13.88
N GLN A 60 -0.49 -4.06 -12.78
CA GLN A 60 -1.30 -5.29 -12.79
C GLN A 60 -2.78 -4.99 -13.07
N CYS A 61 -3.31 -3.89 -12.52
CA CYS A 61 -4.68 -3.43 -12.80
C CYS A 61 -4.82 -2.99 -14.27
N GLY A 62 -3.80 -2.35 -14.84
CA GLY A 62 -3.74 -2.01 -16.26
C GLY A 62 -3.86 -3.24 -17.17
N ILE A 63 -3.09 -4.28 -16.90
CA ILE A 63 -3.14 -5.54 -17.66
C ILE A 63 -4.52 -6.21 -17.53
N LEU A 64 -5.06 -6.29 -16.32
CA LEU A 64 -6.39 -6.86 -16.09
C LEU A 64 -7.48 -6.05 -16.79
N GLY A 65 -7.43 -4.72 -16.73
CA GLY A 65 -8.35 -3.83 -17.44
C GLY A 65 -8.30 -4.04 -18.95
N LEU A 66 -7.10 -4.21 -19.52
CA LEU A 66 -6.94 -4.51 -20.94
C LEU A 66 -7.55 -5.87 -21.31
N ILE A 67 -7.35 -6.90 -20.48
CA ILE A 67 -7.98 -8.22 -20.68
C ILE A 67 -9.50 -8.11 -20.62
N VAL A 68 -10.05 -7.35 -19.66
CA VAL A 68 -11.50 -7.11 -19.54
C VAL A 68 -12.05 -6.39 -20.76
N PHE A 69 -11.33 -5.39 -21.28
CA PHE A 69 -11.72 -4.69 -22.50
C PHE A 69 -11.73 -5.63 -23.72
N LEU A 70 -10.69 -6.45 -23.89
CA LEU A 70 -10.63 -7.44 -24.96
C LEU A 70 -11.74 -8.50 -24.83
N ALA A 71 -12.03 -8.94 -23.59
CA ALA A 71 -13.11 -9.88 -23.33
C ALA A 71 -14.49 -9.28 -23.65
N SER A 72 -14.71 -8.00 -23.31
CA SER A 72 -15.94 -7.27 -23.62
C SER A 72 -16.11 -7.06 -25.13
N ALA A 73 -15.03 -6.72 -25.84
CA ALA A 73 -15.01 -6.64 -27.29
C ALA A 73 -15.26 -8.01 -27.95
N GLY A 74 -14.69 -9.08 -27.39
CA GLY A 74 -14.94 -10.46 -27.82
C GLY A 74 -16.40 -10.87 -27.62
N ALA A 75 -16.98 -10.58 -26.47
CA ALA A 75 -18.37 -10.88 -26.14
C ALA A 75 -19.34 -10.16 -27.09
N THR A 76 -19.09 -8.89 -27.40
CA THR A 76 -19.90 -8.13 -28.35
C THR A 76 -19.78 -8.66 -29.78
N CYS A 77 -18.59 -9.12 -30.20
CA CYS A 77 -18.40 -9.80 -31.47
C CYS A 77 -19.18 -11.13 -31.54
N LEU A 78 -19.18 -11.92 -30.46
CA LEU A 78 -19.97 -13.15 -30.37
C LEU A 78 -21.47 -12.86 -30.45
N LEU A 79 -21.98 -11.84 -29.74
CA LEU A 79 -23.37 -11.42 -29.83
C LEU A 79 -23.75 -11.04 -31.26
N ARG A 80 -22.88 -10.31 -31.97
CA ARG A 80 -23.08 -9.98 -33.39
C ARG A 80 -23.15 -11.22 -34.27
N SER A 81 -22.26 -12.19 -34.06
CA SER A 81 -22.27 -13.43 -34.86
C SER A 81 -23.57 -14.21 -34.66
N ARG A 82 -24.11 -14.20 -33.44
CA ARG A 82 -25.41 -14.79 -33.11
C ARG A 82 -26.57 -14.04 -33.78
N GLU A 83 -26.58 -12.71 -33.74
CA GLU A 83 -27.59 -11.89 -34.42
C GLU A 83 -27.61 -12.18 -35.92
N LEU A 84 -26.44 -12.17 -36.57
CA LEU A 84 -26.33 -12.50 -38.00
C LEU A 84 -26.81 -13.91 -38.33
N TYR A 85 -26.56 -14.88 -37.44
CA TYR A 85 -27.08 -16.24 -37.60
C TYR A 85 -28.61 -16.29 -37.48
N LEU A 86 -29.21 -15.55 -36.54
CA LEU A 86 -30.66 -15.46 -36.41
C LEU A 86 -31.30 -14.76 -37.62
N ASP A 87 -30.70 -13.66 -38.08
CA ASP A 87 -31.14 -12.92 -39.27
C ASP A 87 -30.97 -13.73 -40.57
N SER A 88 -30.06 -14.71 -40.60
CA SER A 88 -29.94 -15.62 -41.74
C SER A 88 -31.12 -16.60 -41.84
N LYS A 89 -31.80 -16.87 -40.73
CA LYS A 89 -32.97 -17.76 -40.66
C LYS A 89 -34.30 -17.02 -40.85
N SER A 90 -34.32 -15.69 -40.77
CA SER A 90 -35.54 -14.91 -40.99
C SER A 90 -35.79 -14.69 -42.48
N THR A 91 -37.05 -14.84 -42.90
CA THR A 91 -37.48 -14.60 -44.30
C THR A 91 -37.39 -13.12 -44.67
N PHE A 92 -37.52 -12.23 -43.69
CA PHE A 92 -37.35 -10.79 -43.84
C PHE A 92 -36.04 -10.36 -43.18
N LYS A 93 -35.18 -9.67 -43.94
CA LYS A 93 -33.92 -9.10 -43.46
C LYS A 93 -34.07 -7.58 -43.35
N TYR A 94 -33.79 -7.04 -42.17
CA TYR A 94 -33.75 -5.60 -41.95
C TYR A 94 -32.34 -5.10 -42.24
N GLU A 95 -32.16 -4.28 -43.28
CA GLU A 95 -30.89 -3.62 -43.54
C GLU A 95 -30.86 -2.19 -42.99
N LEU A 96 -29.77 -1.84 -42.32
CA LEU A 96 -29.52 -0.50 -41.80
C LEU A 96 -29.10 0.42 -42.95
N ILE A 97 -30.02 1.27 -43.41
CA ILE A 97 -29.84 2.15 -44.59
C ILE A 97 -28.78 3.25 -44.35
N PHE A 98 -28.69 3.79 -43.13
CA PHE A 98 -27.79 4.90 -42.82
C PHE A 98 -26.41 4.45 -42.33
N SER A 99 -25.38 5.08 -42.91
CA SER A 99 -23.98 4.90 -42.50
C SER A 99 -23.74 5.42 -41.08
N ALA A 100 -22.79 4.79 -40.37
CA ALA A 100 -22.39 5.14 -39.01
C ALA A 100 -22.04 6.64 -38.81
N ARG A 101 -21.45 7.29 -39.83
CA ARG A 101 -21.06 8.72 -39.78
C ARG A 101 -22.23 9.70 -39.83
N GLN A 102 -23.36 9.28 -40.40
CA GLN A 102 -24.51 10.16 -40.61
C GLN A 102 -25.37 10.28 -39.34
N LEU A 103 -25.14 9.42 -38.35
CA LEU A 103 -25.87 9.46 -37.10
C LEU A 103 -25.14 10.28 -36.04
N PRO A 104 -25.88 11.12 -35.29
CA PRO A 104 -25.36 11.71 -34.08
C PRO A 104 -25.21 10.62 -33.00
N ILE A 105 -23.99 10.42 -32.54
CA ILE A 105 -23.66 9.48 -31.46
C ILE A 105 -24.34 9.91 -30.15
N MET A 106 -24.37 11.23 -29.90
CA MET A 106 -25.05 11.85 -28.77
C MET A 106 -26.35 12.51 -29.27
N TYR A 107 -27.50 12.04 -28.76
CA TYR A 107 -28.84 12.58 -29.00
C TYR A 107 -29.66 12.56 -27.70
N SER A 108 -30.87 13.12 -27.70
CA SER A 108 -31.61 13.43 -26.46
C SER A 108 -31.85 12.21 -25.53
N ARG A 109 -31.98 11.00 -26.09
CA ARG A 109 -32.15 9.78 -25.30
C ARG A 109 -30.83 9.26 -24.73
N THR A 110 -29.75 9.28 -25.51
CA THR A 110 -28.41 8.88 -25.01
C THR A 110 -27.86 9.91 -24.01
N ALA A 111 -28.19 11.19 -24.15
CA ALA A 111 -27.86 12.22 -23.16
C ALA A 111 -28.60 12.04 -21.83
N LYS A 112 -29.85 11.56 -21.85
CA LYS A 112 -30.56 11.16 -20.62
C LYS A 112 -29.94 9.92 -20.00
N ALA A 113 -29.48 8.97 -20.81
CA ALA A 113 -28.76 7.78 -20.32
C ALA A 113 -27.40 8.14 -19.71
N THR A 114 -26.65 9.09 -20.29
CA THR A 114 -25.40 9.59 -19.69
C THR A 114 -25.67 10.32 -18.38
N ALA A 115 -26.78 11.07 -18.29
CA ALA A 115 -27.20 11.69 -17.03
C ALA A 115 -27.55 10.64 -15.97
N ALA A 116 -28.13 9.50 -16.35
CA ALA A 116 -28.41 8.40 -15.42
C ALA A 116 -27.12 7.78 -14.84
N LEU A 117 -26.00 7.79 -15.58
CA LEU A 117 -24.69 7.32 -15.09
C LEU A 117 -24.09 8.21 -13.99
N MET A 118 -24.56 9.45 -13.85
CA MET A 118 -24.15 10.33 -12.74
C MET A 118 -24.53 9.75 -11.37
N LEU A 119 -25.65 9.02 -11.31
CA LEU A 119 -26.16 8.42 -10.07
C LEU A 119 -25.20 7.35 -9.50
N PRO A 120 -24.79 6.30 -10.26
CA PRO A 120 -23.82 5.32 -9.74
C PRO A 120 -22.46 5.94 -9.46
N MET A 121 -22.00 6.92 -10.26
CA MET A 121 -20.73 7.60 -9.96
C MET A 121 -20.79 8.42 -8.66
N ALA A 122 -21.89 9.13 -8.41
CA ALA A 122 -22.12 9.84 -7.16
C ALA A 122 -22.24 8.87 -5.97
N PHE A 123 -22.82 7.70 -6.17
CA PHE A 123 -22.88 6.65 -5.15
C PHE A 123 -21.48 6.11 -4.80
N ILE A 124 -20.63 5.85 -5.81
CA ILE A 124 -19.23 5.44 -5.59
C ILE A 124 -18.46 6.55 -4.86
N PHE A 125 -18.69 7.82 -5.21
CA PHE A 125 -18.09 8.98 -4.50
C PHE A 125 -18.55 9.04 -3.03
N ALA A 126 -19.84 8.83 -2.76
CA ALA A 126 -20.38 8.80 -1.41
C ALA A 126 -19.83 7.63 -0.58
N LEU A 127 -19.67 6.45 -1.20
CA LEU A 127 -19.03 5.30 -0.57
C LEU A 127 -17.56 5.56 -0.26
N PHE A 128 -16.83 6.25 -1.14
CA PHE A 128 -15.46 6.69 -0.86
C PHE A 128 -15.41 7.67 0.31
N ALA A 129 -16.28 8.68 0.33
CA ALA A 129 -16.37 9.65 1.42
C ALA A 129 -16.70 8.96 2.75
N PHE A 130 -17.70 8.07 2.77
CA PHE A 130 -18.06 7.30 3.95
C PHE A 130 -16.92 6.39 4.40
N SER A 131 -16.26 5.69 3.47
CA SER A 131 -15.09 4.87 3.78
C SER A 131 -13.96 5.72 4.33
N SER A 132 -13.73 6.94 3.85
CA SER A 132 -12.64 7.79 4.33
C SER A 132 -12.83 8.27 5.78
N VAL A 133 -14.09 8.41 6.21
CA VAL A 133 -14.46 8.83 7.57
C VAL A 133 -14.57 7.64 8.53
N ALA A 134 -15.14 6.53 8.06
CA ALA A 134 -15.48 5.38 8.90
C ALA A 134 -14.42 4.25 8.88
N SER A 135 -13.45 4.27 7.96
CA SER A 135 -12.47 3.18 7.91
C SER A 135 -11.55 3.20 9.13
N PRO A 136 -11.45 2.10 9.90
CA PRO A 136 -10.44 1.98 10.93
C PRO A 136 -9.06 2.10 10.25
N LYS A 137 -8.18 2.93 10.81
CA LYS A 137 -6.79 3.06 10.37
C LYS A 137 -6.20 1.65 10.34
N SER A 138 -6.00 1.09 9.15
CA SER A 138 -5.62 -0.32 9.06
C SER A 138 -4.22 -0.51 9.64
N THR A 139 -4.14 -1.16 10.79
CA THR A 139 -2.90 -1.59 11.47
C THR A 139 -2.25 -2.78 10.76
N VAL A 140 -2.50 -2.97 9.47
CA VAL A 140 -1.81 -4.03 8.72
C VAL A 140 -0.46 -3.48 8.32
N ASN A 141 0.52 -3.74 9.17
CA ASN A 141 1.92 -3.61 8.83
C ASN A 141 2.13 -4.38 7.52
N GLY A 142 2.36 -3.66 6.43
CA GLY A 142 3.06 -4.24 5.28
C GLY A 142 4.41 -4.80 5.75
N LEU A 143 5.07 -5.61 4.91
CA LEU A 143 6.35 -6.25 5.20
C LEU A 143 7.25 -5.30 6.01
N SER A 144 7.34 -5.57 7.32
CA SER A 144 8.03 -4.69 8.25
C SER A 144 9.51 -4.98 8.13
N VAL A 145 10.21 -4.08 7.47
CA VAL A 145 11.68 -4.16 7.38
C VAL A 145 12.24 -3.61 8.69
N PRO A 146 13.25 -4.26 9.30
CA PRO A 146 13.93 -3.67 10.44
C PRO A 146 14.53 -2.33 9.99
N SER A 147 14.14 -1.26 10.67
CA SER A 147 14.61 0.09 10.37
C SER A 147 15.02 0.78 11.67
N PRO A 148 15.99 1.72 11.63
CA PRO A 148 16.27 2.58 12.78
C PRO A 148 14.97 3.20 13.27
N ALA A 149 14.64 2.96 14.53
CA ALA A 149 13.50 3.55 15.19
C ALA A 149 13.84 5.03 15.39
N GLY A 150 13.52 5.86 14.38
CA GLY A 150 13.49 7.31 14.56
C GLY A 150 12.62 7.63 15.77
N VAL A 151 13.00 8.64 16.57
CA VAL A 151 12.37 9.06 17.83
C VAL A 151 10.89 8.71 17.83
N LEU A 152 10.55 7.54 18.39
CA LEU A 152 9.19 7.06 18.42
C LEU A 152 8.47 7.92 19.46
N ALA A 153 7.84 8.99 18.96
CA ALA A 153 6.84 9.72 19.70
C ALA A 153 5.72 8.74 20.05
N ASP A 154 5.41 8.68 21.34
CA ASP A 154 4.27 8.00 21.95
C ASP A 154 4.31 6.47 22.04
N GLY A 155 4.80 6.01 23.18
CA GLY A 155 4.00 5.09 24.00
C GLY A 155 4.18 3.58 23.77
N GLN A 156 5.16 3.13 23.01
CA GLN A 156 5.57 1.72 23.01
C GLN A 156 6.91 1.59 23.74
N GLY A 157 6.98 0.66 24.69
CA GLY A 157 8.08 0.50 25.65
C GLY A 157 9.48 0.66 25.05
N LYS A 158 10.40 1.19 25.87
CA LYS A 158 11.80 1.48 25.53
C LYS A 158 12.42 0.28 24.76
N ILE A 159 12.56 0.42 23.44
CA ILE A 159 13.21 -0.59 22.60
C ILE A 159 14.69 -0.62 22.99
N PRO A 160 15.25 -1.80 23.33
CA PRO A 160 16.61 -1.86 23.81
C PRO A 160 17.62 -1.47 22.72
N ALA A 161 18.64 -0.73 23.11
CA ALA A 161 19.80 -0.43 22.27
C ALA A 161 20.85 -1.54 22.38
N LEU A 162 21.84 -1.57 21.49
CA LEU A 162 22.90 -2.57 21.52
C LEU A 162 23.76 -2.45 22.79
N ARG A 163 23.93 -1.22 23.32
CA ARG A 163 24.54 -1.00 24.63
C ARG A 163 23.78 -1.67 25.77
N GLU A 164 22.45 -1.61 25.75
CA GLU A 164 21.60 -2.25 26.76
C GLU A 164 21.70 -3.79 26.66
N TYR A 165 21.96 -4.33 25.46
CA TYR A 165 22.27 -5.75 25.27
C TYR A 165 23.62 -6.15 25.91
N TYR A 166 24.67 -5.34 25.78
CA TYR A 166 25.96 -5.62 26.43
C TYR A 166 25.85 -5.58 27.96
N ASP A 167 25.09 -4.62 28.50
CA ASP A 167 24.83 -4.52 29.93
C ASP A 167 24.06 -5.74 30.45
N TRP A 168 23.01 -6.15 29.73
CA TRP A 168 22.27 -7.37 30.05
C TRP A 168 23.14 -8.63 29.99
N ALA A 169 23.96 -8.78 28.95
CA ALA A 169 24.86 -9.93 28.80
C ALA A 169 25.89 -9.99 29.93
N TRP A 170 26.47 -8.83 30.29
CA TRP A 170 27.37 -8.71 31.44
C TRP A 170 26.70 -9.15 32.73
N LYS A 171 25.52 -8.59 33.05
CA LYS A 171 24.76 -8.93 34.26
C LYS A 171 24.42 -10.42 34.31
N THR A 172 24.03 -11.01 33.18
CA THR A 172 23.67 -12.43 33.10
C THR A 172 24.87 -13.35 33.34
N LEU A 173 26.04 -13.02 32.78
CA LEU A 173 27.26 -13.83 32.94
C LEU A 173 27.93 -13.62 34.30
N ALA A 174 27.85 -12.42 34.85
CA ALA A 174 28.43 -12.06 36.15
C ALA A 174 27.58 -12.56 37.32
N PHE A 175 26.26 -12.72 37.13
CA PHE A 175 25.30 -13.06 38.19
C PHE A 175 25.73 -14.23 39.11
N PRO A 176 26.26 -15.36 38.61
CA PRO A 176 26.64 -16.49 39.47
C PRO A 176 27.80 -16.19 40.44
N TYR A 177 28.55 -15.12 40.19
CA TYR A 177 29.78 -14.77 40.92
C TYR A 177 29.60 -13.55 41.83
N VAL A 178 28.41 -12.93 41.83
CA VAL A 178 28.10 -11.78 42.67
C VAL A 178 27.51 -12.28 43.99
N ASN A 179 28.10 -11.85 45.11
CA ASN A 179 27.57 -12.16 46.43
C ASN A 179 26.29 -11.34 46.71
N LEU A 180 25.17 -12.02 46.93
CA LEU A 180 23.87 -11.41 47.21
C LEU A 180 23.66 -11.07 48.70
N ASN A 181 24.61 -11.42 49.57
CA ASN A 181 24.48 -11.34 51.02
C ASN A 181 25.67 -10.62 51.69
N SER A 182 26.21 -9.56 51.08
CA SER A 182 27.23 -8.73 51.73
C SER A 182 26.59 -7.85 52.81
N GLU A 183 27.26 -7.58 53.93
CA GLU A 183 26.64 -6.83 55.05
C GLU A 183 26.34 -5.34 54.71
N ASP A 184 26.90 -4.82 53.61
CA ASP A 184 26.57 -3.50 53.03
C ASP A 184 25.35 -3.53 52.07
N SER A 185 24.64 -4.66 51.94
CA SER A 185 23.80 -4.98 50.76
C SER A 185 22.31 -4.64 50.81
N GLN A 186 21.78 -3.93 51.82
CA GLN A 186 20.37 -3.51 51.74
C GLN A 186 20.07 -2.60 50.53
N HIS A 187 21.10 -1.93 49.98
CA HIS A 187 21.00 -1.15 48.74
C HIS A 187 21.75 -1.73 47.54
N VAL A 188 22.71 -2.66 47.73
CA VAL A 188 23.54 -3.21 46.64
C VAL A 188 22.79 -4.25 45.80
N ASN A 189 21.83 -4.95 46.41
CA ASN A 189 21.10 -6.05 45.77
C ASN A 189 20.17 -5.61 44.62
N MET A 190 19.69 -4.36 44.62
CA MET A 190 19.03 -3.76 43.44
C MET A 190 19.98 -2.89 42.62
N ALA A 191 20.98 -2.25 43.24
CA ALA A 191 21.93 -1.39 42.53
C ALA A 191 22.69 -2.12 41.42
N PHE A 192 23.09 -3.38 41.60
CA PHE A 192 23.76 -4.13 40.52
C PHE A 192 22.87 -4.33 39.29
N PHE A 193 21.55 -4.49 39.47
CA PHE A 193 20.61 -4.66 38.37
C PHE A 193 20.14 -3.33 37.79
N GLU A 194 20.06 -2.29 38.61
CA GLU A 194 19.60 -0.94 38.23
C GLU A 194 20.70 -0.07 37.61
N GLN A 195 21.96 -0.28 37.98
CA GLN A 195 23.10 0.51 37.50
C GLN A 195 23.64 -0.05 36.17
N GLU A 196 23.97 0.83 35.23
CA GLU A 196 24.62 0.42 33.96
C GLU A 196 26.06 -0.02 34.21
N ALA A 197 26.50 -1.10 33.55
CA ALA A 197 27.89 -1.54 33.62
C ALA A 197 28.87 -0.50 33.06
N GLU A 198 29.84 -0.10 33.88
CA GLU A 198 30.91 0.82 33.51
C GLU A 198 32.15 0.07 32.99
N GLU A 199 32.88 0.71 32.08
CA GLU A 199 34.12 0.17 31.49
C GLU A 199 35.15 -0.07 32.59
N GLY A 200 35.63 -1.32 32.72
CA GLY A 200 36.63 -1.69 33.71
C GLY A 200 36.08 -2.41 34.94
N ASN A 201 34.76 -2.62 35.06
CA ASN A 201 34.19 -3.45 36.12
C ASN A 201 34.77 -4.87 36.10
N VAL A 202 35.22 -5.37 37.25
CA VAL A 202 35.80 -6.71 37.42
C VAL A 202 34.98 -7.49 38.43
N VAL A 203 34.71 -8.75 38.11
CA VAL A 203 34.16 -9.71 39.07
C VAL A 203 35.29 -10.60 39.56
N THR A 204 35.57 -10.53 40.85
CA THR A 204 36.56 -11.35 41.55
C THR A 204 35.89 -12.46 42.33
N VAL A 205 36.49 -13.65 42.29
CA VAL A 205 36.09 -14.78 43.14
C VAL A 205 37.25 -15.08 44.05
N SER A 206 37.00 -15.06 45.35
CA SER A 206 38.01 -15.42 46.33
C SER A 206 38.27 -16.93 46.27
N ARG A 207 39.53 -17.28 46.10
CA ARG A 207 40.04 -18.65 46.10
C ARG A 207 40.91 -18.82 47.34
N PHE A 208 40.68 -19.90 48.07
CA PHE A 208 41.50 -20.26 49.21
C PHE A 208 42.61 -21.21 48.77
N VAL A 209 43.86 -20.80 48.95
CA VAL A 209 45.06 -21.57 48.60
C VAL A 209 45.80 -21.92 49.89
N GLN A 210 46.29 -23.15 49.98
CA GLN A 210 47.07 -23.58 51.13
C GLN A 210 48.54 -23.19 50.95
N THR A 211 49.01 -22.28 51.81
CA THR A 211 50.40 -21.83 51.91
C THR A 211 51.10 -22.44 53.14
N GLU A 212 52.43 -22.30 53.22
CA GLU A 212 53.25 -22.85 54.31
C GLU A 212 52.82 -22.33 55.70
N ASP A 213 52.28 -21.10 55.76
CA ASP A 213 51.81 -20.45 57.00
C ASP A 213 50.30 -20.61 57.28
N GLY A 214 49.57 -21.39 56.45
CA GLY A 214 48.12 -21.61 56.61
C GLY A 214 47.31 -21.42 55.32
N ILE A 215 45.98 -21.36 55.45
CA ILE A 215 45.08 -21.11 54.31
C ILE A 215 45.03 -19.60 54.04
N ALA A 216 45.54 -19.18 52.89
CA ALA A 216 45.48 -17.79 52.42
C ALA A 216 44.32 -17.61 51.43
N GLN A 217 43.70 -16.44 51.46
CA GLN A 217 42.68 -16.02 50.51
C GLN A 217 43.33 -15.20 49.40
N GLU A 218 43.21 -15.63 48.16
CA GLU A 218 43.62 -14.89 46.98
C GLU A 218 42.39 -14.55 46.14
N ASP A 219 42.24 -13.29 45.74
CA ASP A 219 41.15 -12.89 44.85
C ASP A 219 41.55 -13.12 43.39
N GLU A 220 40.89 -14.08 42.73
CA GLU A 220 41.09 -14.36 41.31
C GLU A 220 40.07 -13.55 40.49
N ALA A 221 40.55 -12.72 39.57
CA ALA A 221 39.68 -11.98 38.65
C ALA A 221 39.11 -12.93 37.58
N VAL A 222 37.80 -13.20 37.67
CA VAL A 222 37.13 -14.17 36.79
C VAL A 222 36.70 -13.51 35.48
N MET A 223 36.20 -12.29 35.53
CA MET A 223 35.65 -11.62 34.34
C MET A 223 35.79 -10.10 34.44
N LYS A 224 36.06 -9.45 33.31
CA LYS A 224 36.19 -7.99 33.21
C LYS A 224 35.30 -7.44 32.10
N PHE A 225 34.58 -6.36 32.37
CA PHE A 225 33.80 -5.63 31.38
C PHE A 225 34.73 -4.69 30.61
N ASP A 226 35.36 -5.22 29.56
CA ASP A 226 36.30 -4.49 28.71
C ASP A 226 35.94 -4.62 27.21
N GLY A 227 36.75 -4.01 26.35
CA GLY A 227 36.60 -4.12 24.91
C GLY A 227 36.62 -5.58 24.40
N LYS A 228 37.38 -6.47 25.05
CA LYS A 228 37.46 -7.88 24.65
C LYS A 228 36.15 -8.62 24.94
N PHE A 229 35.49 -8.30 26.05
CA PHE A 229 34.16 -8.80 26.37
C PHE A 229 33.11 -8.33 25.34
N LYS A 230 33.14 -7.04 24.96
CA LYS A 230 32.24 -6.53 23.92
C LYS A 230 32.52 -7.15 22.55
N ASP A 231 33.80 -7.40 22.23
CA ASP A 231 34.21 -8.01 20.96
C ASP A 231 33.79 -9.48 20.86
N SER A 232 33.82 -10.24 21.97
CA SER A 232 33.33 -11.62 21.99
C SER A 232 31.82 -11.70 21.72
N LEU A 233 31.04 -10.77 22.29
CA LEU A 233 29.60 -10.65 22.01
C LEU A 233 29.34 -10.22 20.56
N LYS A 234 30.11 -9.26 20.03
CA LYS A 234 30.03 -8.83 18.62
C LYS A 234 30.31 -9.97 17.65
N LYS A 235 31.22 -10.88 18.00
CA LYS A 235 31.53 -12.08 17.21
C LYS A 235 30.40 -13.09 17.26
N GLY A 236 29.80 -13.32 18.44
CA GLY A 236 28.60 -14.15 18.57
C GLY A 236 27.42 -13.66 17.73
N ILE A 237 27.29 -12.33 17.56
CA ILE A 237 26.30 -11.74 16.65
C ILE A 237 26.63 -12.03 15.17
N ASP A 238 27.92 -12.03 14.78
CA ASP A 238 28.33 -12.29 13.40
C ASP A 238 28.09 -13.76 13.01
N ASP A 239 28.39 -14.67 13.94
CA ASP A 239 28.28 -16.13 13.78
C ASP A 239 26.83 -16.63 13.64
N LEU A 240 25.82 -15.76 13.79
CA LEU A 240 24.40 -16.10 13.55
C LEU A 240 24.16 -16.39 12.06
N ASP A 241 23.66 -17.57 11.71
CA ASP A 241 23.41 -17.97 10.31
C ASP A 241 22.28 -17.18 9.60
N TYR A 242 21.53 -16.36 10.33
CA TYR A 242 20.38 -15.61 9.82
C TYR A 242 20.58 -14.08 9.90
N PRO A 243 19.87 -13.29 9.07
CA PRO A 243 19.89 -11.83 9.13
C PRO A 243 19.15 -11.32 10.37
N ALA A 244 19.85 -11.31 11.50
CA ALA A 244 19.34 -10.90 12.81
C ALA A 244 19.30 -9.36 12.96
N ILE A 245 18.43 -8.84 13.84
CA ILE A 245 18.30 -7.39 14.11
C ILE A 245 19.60 -6.84 14.72
N GLU A 246 20.26 -7.67 15.51
CA GLU A 246 21.51 -7.40 16.21
C GLU A 246 22.64 -7.07 15.22
N LYS A 247 22.64 -7.71 14.03
CA LYS A 247 23.57 -7.40 12.94
C LYS A 247 23.34 -5.99 12.37
N LEU A 248 22.08 -5.59 12.25
CA LEU A 248 21.71 -4.23 11.79
C LEU A 248 22.03 -3.18 12.87
N MET A 249 21.77 -3.48 14.14
CA MET A 249 22.12 -2.60 15.25
C MET A 249 23.65 -2.39 15.32
N LYS A 250 24.43 -3.44 15.08
CA LYS A 250 25.89 -3.36 15.00
C LYS A 250 26.37 -2.47 13.85
N SER A 251 25.75 -2.54 12.67
CA SER A 251 26.15 -1.71 11.52
C SER A 251 25.81 -0.23 11.68
N GLU A 252 24.68 0.07 12.34
CA GLU A 252 24.19 1.44 12.52
C GLU A 252 24.73 2.13 13.79
N GLY A 253 25.33 1.38 14.73
CA GLY A 253 25.99 1.91 15.92
C GLY A 253 25.31 1.54 17.25
N GLU A 254 26.07 1.62 18.35
CA GLU A 254 25.69 1.00 19.64
C GLU A 254 24.47 1.65 20.34
N GLN A 255 24.16 2.89 19.98
CA GLN A 255 23.01 3.65 20.50
C GLN A 255 21.77 3.49 19.62
N THR A 256 21.90 2.83 18.47
CA THR A 256 20.82 2.72 17.50
C THR A 256 19.81 1.69 17.98
N ARG A 257 18.56 2.14 18.08
CA ARG A 257 17.42 1.28 18.36
C ARG A 257 16.81 0.86 17.04
N VAL A 258 16.61 -0.43 16.85
CA VAL A 258 15.99 -0.97 15.64
C VAL A 258 14.63 -1.53 16.01
N ALA A 259 13.62 -1.12 15.25
CA ALA A 259 12.28 -1.68 15.37
C ALA A 259 11.86 -2.26 14.02
N TYR A 260 10.99 -3.28 14.07
CA TYR A 260 10.21 -3.65 12.91
C TYR A 260 9.18 -2.56 12.63
N SER A 261 9.62 -1.53 11.91
CA SER A 261 8.71 -0.52 11.40
C SER A 261 8.32 -0.91 9.99
N ALA A 262 7.01 -0.99 9.73
CA ALA A 262 6.55 -0.88 8.36
C ALA A 262 6.82 0.57 7.92
N SER A 263 8.01 0.82 7.37
CA SER A 263 8.43 2.10 6.77
C SER A 263 8.01 3.35 7.57
N LEU A 264 8.94 3.85 8.40
CA LEU A 264 8.84 5.17 9.04
C LEU A 264 8.69 6.35 8.05
N THR A 265 8.79 6.12 6.74
CA THR A 265 8.55 7.15 5.71
C THR A 265 7.09 7.21 5.21
N GLY A 266 6.22 6.26 5.57
CA GLY A 266 4.98 6.03 4.80
C GLY A 266 3.66 5.85 5.53
N LYS A 267 3.61 5.64 6.86
CA LYS A 267 2.36 5.21 7.51
C LYS A 267 1.21 6.21 7.43
N ASN A 268 1.49 7.50 7.63
CA ASN A 268 0.48 8.56 7.50
C ASN A 268 0.56 9.25 6.14
N THR A 269 1.76 9.39 5.56
CA THR A 269 1.95 10.12 4.31
C THR A 269 1.58 9.28 3.09
N ALA A 270 1.99 8.01 2.99
CA ALA A 270 1.68 7.20 1.81
C ALA A 270 0.20 6.82 1.73
N SER A 271 -0.46 6.57 2.87
CA SER A 271 -1.91 6.34 2.92
C SER A 271 -2.70 7.61 2.60
N THR A 272 -2.32 8.77 3.15
CA THR A 272 -2.98 10.05 2.86
C THR A 272 -2.73 10.52 1.42
N VAL A 273 -1.49 10.42 0.92
CA VAL A 273 -1.14 10.74 -0.47
C VAL A 273 -1.87 9.80 -1.43
N ARG A 274 -1.94 8.50 -1.14
CA ARG A 274 -2.65 7.53 -1.98
C ARG A 274 -4.18 7.73 -1.95
N ASN A 275 -4.75 8.11 -0.81
CA ASN A 275 -6.16 8.51 -0.70
C ASN A 275 -6.42 9.80 -1.49
N GLY A 276 -5.50 10.77 -1.42
CA GLY A 276 -5.54 12.00 -2.21
C GLY A 276 -5.51 11.72 -3.71
N VAL A 277 -4.60 10.85 -4.16
CA VAL A 277 -4.53 10.41 -5.58
C VAL A 277 -5.82 9.72 -6.00
N SER A 278 -6.36 8.80 -5.19
CA SER A 278 -7.63 8.13 -5.49
C SER A 278 -8.80 9.12 -5.59
N LEU A 279 -8.86 10.12 -4.71
CA LEU A 279 -9.88 11.17 -4.76
C LEU A 279 -9.74 12.05 -6.00
N VAL A 280 -8.51 12.42 -6.38
CA VAL A 280 -8.24 13.19 -7.59
C VAL A 280 -8.66 12.42 -8.83
N LEU A 281 -8.31 11.13 -8.94
CA LEU A 281 -8.71 10.28 -10.06
C LEU A 281 -10.24 10.15 -10.14
N LEU A 282 -10.91 9.91 -9.00
CA LEU A 282 -12.37 9.76 -8.96
C LEU A 282 -13.09 11.07 -9.30
N ALA A 283 -12.59 12.21 -8.80
CA ALA A 283 -13.10 13.52 -9.16
C ALA A 283 -12.92 13.82 -10.65
N PHE A 284 -11.77 13.49 -11.23
CA PHE A 284 -11.49 13.66 -12.66
C PHE A 284 -12.49 12.88 -13.52
N MET A 285 -12.74 11.61 -13.20
CA MET A 285 -13.69 10.74 -13.91
C MET A 285 -15.14 11.25 -13.79
N PHE A 286 -15.53 11.74 -12.61
CA PHE A 286 -16.85 12.33 -12.41
C PHE A 286 -17.03 13.63 -13.21
N LEU A 287 -16.01 14.49 -13.23
CA LEU A 287 -16.00 15.74 -14.01
C LEU A 287 -16.08 15.48 -15.51
N GLU A 288 -15.46 14.40 -16.00
CA GLU A 288 -15.55 14.02 -17.41
C GLU A 288 -17.00 13.77 -17.85
N VAL A 289 -17.77 13.00 -17.07
CA VAL A 289 -19.18 12.70 -17.36
C VAL A 289 -20.03 13.99 -17.33
N ILE A 290 -19.79 14.88 -16.35
CA ILE A 290 -20.45 16.18 -16.27
C ILE A 290 -20.14 17.01 -17.51
N PHE A 291 -18.86 17.09 -17.90
CA PHE A 291 -18.42 17.88 -19.03
C PHE A 291 -19.06 17.37 -20.34
N MET A 292 -19.12 16.05 -20.55
CA MET A 292 -19.81 15.48 -21.71
C MET A 292 -21.30 15.85 -21.75
N TYR A 293 -21.99 15.79 -20.61
CA TYR A 293 -23.40 16.16 -20.52
C TYR A 293 -23.63 17.66 -20.77
N LEU A 294 -22.83 18.53 -20.14
CA LEU A 294 -22.92 19.97 -20.31
C LEU A 294 -22.56 20.40 -21.74
N PHE A 295 -21.51 19.81 -22.33
CA PHE A 295 -21.11 20.08 -23.71
C PHE A 295 -22.26 19.77 -24.68
N TYR A 296 -22.96 18.66 -24.48
CA TYR A 296 -24.13 18.32 -25.29
C TYR A 296 -25.26 19.36 -25.15
N PHE A 297 -25.59 19.77 -23.93
CA PHE A 297 -26.68 20.70 -23.66
C PHE A 297 -26.37 22.15 -24.08
N VAL A 298 -25.14 22.63 -23.85
CA VAL A 298 -24.74 24.02 -24.11
C VAL A 298 -24.46 24.26 -25.60
N ILE A 299 -23.71 23.36 -26.25
CA ILE A 299 -23.19 23.61 -27.60
C ILE A 299 -24.10 23.03 -28.68
N ARG A 300 -24.64 21.82 -28.49
CA ARG A 300 -25.43 21.15 -29.52
C ARG A 300 -26.90 21.51 -29.49
N ARG A 301 -27.53 21.64 -28.31
CA ARG A 301 -28.95 22.03 -28.24
C ARG A 301 -29.21 23.40 -28.88
N LYS A 302 -28.36 24.39 -28.60
CA LYS A 302 -28.41 25.72 -29.24
C LYS A 302 -28.29 25.67 -30.76
N LYS A 303 -27.47 24.76 -31.31
CA LYS A 303 -27.31 24.61 -32.77
C LYS A 303 -28.54 23.99 -33.46
N TYR A 304 -29.36 23.23 -32.73
CA TYR A 304 -30.64 22.70 -33.24
C TYR A 304 -31.83 23.66 -33.02
N GLU A 305 -31.79 24.47 -31.97
CA GLU A 305 -32.80 25.53 -31.74
C GLU A 305 -32.60 26.75 -32.66
N ASN A 306 -31.35 27.09 -33.04
CA ASN A 306 -31.07 28.21 -33.97
C ASN A 306 -31.19 27.86 -35.47
N ASN A 307 -31.40 26.60 -35.82
CA ASN A 307 -31.57 26.12 -37.20
C ASN A 307 -33.03 25.70 -37.51
N LYS A 308 -33.97 26.04 -36.62
CA LYS A 308 -35.41 26.04 -36.89
C LYS A 308 -35.86 27.46 -37.20
#